data_AF-A0A9R0YD88-F1
#
_entry.id   AF-A0A9R0YD88-F1
#
_cell.length_a   1.000
_cell.length_b   1.000
_cell.length_c   1.000
_cell.angle_alpha   90.00
_cell.angle_beta   90.00
_cell.angle_gamma   90.00
#
_symmetry.space_group_name_H-M   'P 1'
#
loop_
_entity.id
_entity.type
_entity.pdbx_description
1 polymer ?
#
loop_
_entity_poly.entity_id
_entity_poly.type
_entity_poly.pdbx_seq_one_letter_code
_entity_poly.pdbx_strand_id
1 'polypeptide(L)'
;MPIRYSLTRLLRSELGQFYTFDCLPTSRSYMHVMCKSTGKTVASVMVPPFMAIHFINAYEEVDKHGEATEIIADCCEQYGDPAIIKTLVLRQLRSFRGMDLLPNSRVGRFRIPLDGSTFGELQSALDPEEHGRGIEMCNINRARIGKKYRYAYGCGARRPCNFFNTLTKMDLVLQKAMSWYEEGAVPSEPFFVARPGASDEDDGAVMSIVSAEDGGGYMVVLDATTFKEIARVKFPYGLPYGFHGCWIPAKNS
;
A
#
# COMPACT_ATOMS: atom_id res chain seq x y z
N MET A 1 1.29 -3.52 -15.65
CA MET A 1 0.01 -4.10 -15.22
C MET A 1 -0.75 -4.68 -16.40
N PRO A 2 -1.27 -5.91 -16.27
CA PRO A 2 -2.04 -6.60 -17.31
C PRO A 2 -3.50 -6.14 -17.43
N ILE A 3 -3.95 -5.18 -16.62
CA ILE A 3 -5.26 -4.54 -16.76
C ILE A 3 -5.19 -3.33 -17.69
N ARG A 4 -6.12 -3.25 -18.65
CA ARG A 4 -6.28 -2.12 -19.58
C ARG A 4 -7.74 -1.70 -19.65
N TYR A 5 -8.00 -0.41 -19.89
CA TYR A 5 -9.34 0.04 -20.24
C TYR A 5 -9.79 -0.63 -21.54
N SER A 6 -10.99 -1.21 -21.51
CA SER A 6 -11.61 -1.79 -22.68
C SER A 6 -12.37 -0.70 -23.44
N LEU A 7 -11.73 -0.10 -24.44
CA LEU A 7 -12.33 0.98 -25.23
C LEU A 7 -13.64 0.53 -25.89
N THR A 8 -13.67 -0.69 -26.44
CA THR A 8 -14.86 -1.25 -27.09
C THR A 8 -16.04 -1.35 -26.11
N ARG A 9 -15.80 -1.87 -24.90
CA ARG A 9 -16.84 -2.01 -23.86
C ARG A 9 -17.30 -0.64 -23.34
N LEU A 10 -16.37 0.29 -23.12
CA LEU A 10 -16.68 1.65 -22.72
C LEU A 10 -17.60 2.34 -23.74
N LEU A 11 -17.25 2.28 -25.04
CA LEU A 11 -18.05 2.88 -26.10
C LEU A 11 -19.42 2.24 -26.25
N ARG A 12 -19.53 0.93 -25.98
CA ARG A 12 -20.80 0.18 -26.05
C ARG A 12 -21.61 0.22 -24.74
N SER A 13 -21.07 0.83 -23.68
CA SER A 13 -21.66 0.78 -22.33
C SER A 13 -21.91 -0.65 -21.81
N GLU A 14 -21.00 -1.57 -22.15
CA GLU A 14 -21.06 -2.97 -21.72
C GLU A 14 -20.10 -3.22 -20.54
N LEU A 15 -20.52 -4.03 -19.56
CA LEU A 15 -19.63 -4.45 -18.48
C LEU A 15 -18.92 -5.76 -18.86
N GLY A 16 -17.60 -5.78 -18.66
CA GLY A 16 -16.77 -6.97 -18.71
C GLY A 16 -16.59 -7.63 -17.34
N GLN A 17 -15.74 -8.64 -17.29
CA GLN A 17 -15.44 -9.41 -16.07
C GLN A 17 -14.89 -8.54 -14.93
N PHE A 18 -14.12 -7.51 -15.29
CA PHE A 18 -13.59 -6.51 -14.36
C PHE A 18 -14.16 -5.12 -14.74
N TYR A 19 -15.47 -5.07 -14.99
CA TYR A 19 -16.20 -3.86 -15.37
C TYR A 19 -15.69 -3.26 -16.69
N THR A 20 -15.06 -2.09 -16.65
CA THR A 20 -14.53 -1.40 -17.83
C THR A 20 -13.13 -1.87 -18.22
N PHE A 21 -12.58 -2.86 -17.53
CA PHE A 21 -11.23 -3.36 -17.76
C PHE A 21 -11.21 -4.73 -18.44
N ASP A 22 -10.29 -4.88 -19.39
CA ASP A 22 -9.86 -6.17 -19.90
C ASP A 22 -8.59 -6.60 -19.16
N CYS A 23 -8.56 -7.87 -18.71
CA CYS A 23 -7.36 -8.49 -18.19
C CYS A 23 -6.64 -9.21 -19.34
N LEU A 24 -5.42 -8.76 -19.63
CA LEU A 24 -4.57 -9.26 -20.71
C LEU A 24 -3.30 -9.85 -20.06
N PRO A 25 -3.36 -11.06 -19.47
CA PRO A 25 -2.24 -11.65 -18.73
C PRO A 25 -1.03 -11.95 -19.62
N THR A 26 -1.25 -12.16 -20.92
CA THR A 26 -0.17 -12.32 -21.92
C THR A 26 0.48 -10.99 -22.29
N SER A 27 -0.10 -9.85 -21.89
CA SER A 27 0.52 -8.55 -22.09
C SER A 27 1.68 -8.37 -21.11
N ARG A 28 2.82 -7.96 -21.64
CA ARG A 28 4.00 -7.60 -20.83
C ARG A 28 3.65 -6.44 -19.89
N SER A 29 4.28 -6.43 -18.72
CA SER A 29 4.24 -5.28 -17.81
C SER A 29 5.50 -4.44 -17.97
N TYR A 30 5.36 -3.13 -17.81
CA TYR A 30 6.45 -2.17 -17.96
C TYR A 30 6.44 -1.17 -16.82
N MET A 31 7.63 -0.72 -16.45
CA MET A 31 7.85 0.48 -15.63
C MET A 31 8.55 1.54 -16.49
N HIS A 32 8.08 2.78 -16.39
CA HIS A 32 8.65 3.91 -17.11
C HIS A 32 9.18 4.92 -16.10
N VAL A 33 10.47 5.25 -16.22
CA VAL A 33 11.10 6.30 -15.41
C VAL A 33 11.21 7.54 -16.27
N MET A 34 10.68 8.66 -15.78
CA MET A 34 10.69 9.93 -16.47
C MET A 34 11.36 11.00 -15.62
N CYS A 35 12.25 11.77 -16.22
CA CYS A 35 12.89 12.90 -15.57
C CYS A 35 11.84 13.98 -15.30
N LYS A 36 11.58 14.28 -14.03
CA LYS A 36 10.52 15.22 -13.62
C LYS A 36 10.71 16.64 -14.17
N SER A 37 11.96 17.12 -14.27
CA SER A 37 12.26 18.47 -14.73
C SER A 37 12.18 18.63 -16.25
N THR A 38 12.49 17.58 -17.01
CA THR A 38 12.54 17.64 -18.49
C THR A 38 11.37 16.95 -19.18
N GLY A 39 10.63 16.10 -18.46
CA GLY A 39 9.58 15.24 -19.02
C GLY A 39 10.11 14.09 -19.91
N LYS A 40 11.42 13.94 -20.05
CA LYS A 40 12.01 12.88 -20.90
C LYS A 40 11.98 11.53 -20.20
N THR A 41 11.66 10.48 -20.94
CA THR A 41 11.84 9.11 -20.48
C THR A 41 13.33 8.80 -20.33
N VAL A 42 13.71 8.37 -19.13
CA VAL A 42 15.09 7.97 -18.78
C VAL A 42 15.26 6.46 -18.95
N ALA A 43 14.27 5.69 -18.53
CA ALA A 43 14.25 4.24 -18.69
C ALA A 43 12.83 3.73 -18.97
N SER A 44 12.74 2.62 -19.69
CA SER A 44 11.49 1.89 -19.92
C SER A 44 11.82 0.41 -19.95
N VAL A 45 11.51 -0.26 -18.84
CA VAL A 45 11.92 -1.65 -18.62
C VAL A 45 10.71 -2.56 -18.54
N MET A 46 10.84 -3.75 -19.11
CA MET A 46 9.89 -4.83 -18.91
C MET A 46 10.08 -5.41 -17.51
N VAL A 47 8.98 -5.62 -16.78
CA VAL A 47 8.98 -6.20 -15.43
C VAL A 47 8.06 -7.41 -15.39
N PRO A 48 8.23 -8.32 -14.39
CA PRO A 48 7.25 -9.38 -14.16
C PRO A 48 5.82 -8.83 -14.08
N PRO A 49 4.80 -9.62 -14.49
CA PRO A 49 3.41 -9.23 -14.34
C PRO A 49 3.09 -8.84 -12.89
N PHE A 50 2.43 -7.70 -12.74
CA PHE A 50 2.05 -7.16 -11.43
C PHE A 50 0.70 -6.45 -11.50
N MET A 51 0.02 -6.40 -10.37
CA MET A 51 -1.17 -5.61 -10.13
C MET A 51 -0.88 -4.85 -8.83
N ALA A 52 -1.06 -3.54 -8.86
CA ALA A 52 -0.96 -2.70 -7.68
C ALA A 52 -1.96 -1.54 -7.84
N ILE A 53 -2.61 -1.17 -6.74
CA ILE A 53 -3.42 0.05 -6.68
C ILE A 53 -2.57 1.19 -6.11
N HIS A 54 -1.80 0.92 -5.05
CA HIS A 54 -0.98 1.90 -4.36
C HIS A 54 0.51 1.59 -4.45
N PHE A 55 1.29 2.61 -4.81
CA PHE A 55 2.73 2.64 -4.58
C PHE A 55 3.00 3.21 -3.19
N ILE A 56 4.00 2.66 -2.50
CA ILE A 56 4.39 3.03 -1.14
C ILE A 56 5.38 4.19 -1.19
N ASN A 57 6.49 3.98 -1.90
CA ASN A 57 7.54 4.98 -2.09
C ASN A 57 8.40 4.61 -3.31
N ALA A 58 9.17 5.56 -3.81
CA ALA A 58 10.21 5.30 -4.78
C ALA A 58 11.43 6.17 -4.49
N TYR A 59 12.63 5.68 -4.77
CA TYR A 59 13.88 6.41 -4.53
C TYR A 59 15.00 5.92 -5.44
N GLU A 60 16.03 6.76 -5.60
CA GLU A 60 17.25 6.43 -6.34
C GLU A 60 18.22 5.66 -5.42
N GLU A 61 18.75 4.54 -5.90
CA GLU A 61 20.00 4.00 -5.36
C GLU A 61 21.16 4.63 -6.13
N VAL A 62 22.18 5.05 -5.39
CA VAL A 62 23.34 5.77 -5.92
C VAL A 62 24.60 4.96 -5.71
N ASP A 63 25.56 5.11 -6.63
CA ASP A 63 26.88 4.54 -6.46
C ASP A 63 27.75 5.36 -5.49
N LYS A 64 29.01 4.94 -5.33
CA LYS A 64 30.01 5.63 -4.49
C LYS A 64 30.34 7.06 -4.95
N HIS A 65 29.97 7.43 -6.17
CA HIS A 65 30.18 8.76 -6.76
C HIS A 65 28.93 9.63 -6.66
N GLY A 66 27.81 9.09 -6.18
CA GLY A 66 26.54 9.80 -6.04
C GLY A 66 25.67 9.77 -7.31
N GLU A 67 26.04 8.97 -8.31
CA GLU A 67 25.27 8.83 -9.54
C GLU A 67 24.19 7.75 -9.38
N ALA A 68 22.97 8.03 -9.83
CA ALA A 68 21.86 7.10 -9.74
C ALA A 68 22.08 5.89 -10.66
N THR A 69 22.04 4.68 -10.09
CA THR A 69 22.26 3.42 -10.82
C THR A 69 20.96 2.69 -11.13
N GLU A 70 19.98 2.80 -10.22
CA GLU A 70 18.66 2.19 -10.36
C GLU A 70 17.61 3.00 -9.58
N ILE A 71 16.35 2.85 -9.98
CA ILE A 71 15.19 3.28 -9.21
C ILE A 71 14.63 2.08 -8.44
N ILE A 72 14.46 2.25 -7.14
CA ILE A 72 13.68 1.36 -6.30
C ILE A 72 12.26 1.92 -6.21
N ALA A 73 11.26 1.09 -6.47
CA ALA A 73 9.86 1.46 -6.28
C ALA A 73 9.13 0.35 -5.54
N ASP A 74 8.57 0.67 -4.38
CA ASP A 74 7.81 -0.25 -3.56
C ASP A 74 6.30 -0.03 -3.76
N CYS A 75 5.52 -1.11 -3.79
CA CYS A 75 4.06 -1.06 -3.95
C CYS A 75 3.34 -2.17 -3.15
N CYS A 76 2.04 -1.99 -2.96
CA CYS A 76 1.14 -3.04 -2.51
C CYS A 76 0.78 -3.92 -3.71
N GLU A 77 1.47 -5.05 -3.86
CA GLU A 77 1.45 -5.88 -5.08
C GLU A 77 0.56 -7.11 -4.88
N GLN A 78 -0.39 -7.36 -5.78
CA GLN A 78 -1.35 -8.47 -5.73
C GLN A 78 -0.97 -9.65 -6.65
N TYR A 79 0.31 -9.99 -6.79
CA TYR A 79 0.83 -11.06 -7.66
C TYR A 79 0.33 -11.03 -9.11
N GLY A 80 0.11 -9.85 -9.67
CA GLY A 80 -0.50 -9.72 -11.01
C GLY A 80 -1.98 -10.08 -11.09
N ASP A 81 -2.63 -10.46 -9.99
CA ASP A 81 -4.02 -10.91 -9.93
C ASP A 81 -5.00 -9.74 -9.70
N PRO A 82 -5.91 -9.45 -10.66
CA PRO A 82 -6.94 -8.44 -10.49
C PRO A 82 -8.14 -8.86 -9.61
N ALA A 83 -8.11 -10.04 -9.00
CA ALA A 83 -9.21 -10.55 -8.16
C ALA A 83 -9.68 -9.57 -7.08
N ILE A 84 -8.78 -8.72 -6.56
CA ILE A 84 -9.11 -7.68 -5.57
C ILE A 84 -10.26 -6.77 -6.04
N ILE A 85 -10.36 -6.46 -7.34
CA ILE A 85 -11.44 -5.63 -7.90
C ILE A 85 -12.82 -6.26 -7.65
N LYS A 86 -12.91 -7.59 -7.66
CA LYS A 86 -14.16 -8.31 -7.39
C LYS A 86 -14.39 -8.50 -5.89
N THR A 87 -13.33 -8.76 -5.13
CA THR A 87 -13.42 -8.89 -3.66
C THR A 87 -13.97 -7.63 -3.02
N LEU A 88 -13.60 -6.44 -3.54
CA LEU A 88 -14.05 -5.15 -3.03
C LEU A 88 -15.51 -4.79 -3.38
N VAL A 89 -16.23 -5.66 -4.09
CA VAL A 89 -17.66 -5.45 -4.36
C VAL A 89 -18.45 -5.55 -3.05
N LEU A 90 -19.29 -4.55 -2.78
CA LEU A 90 -20.04 -4.44 -1.52
C LEU A 90 -20.82 -5.71 -1.14
N ARG A 91 -21.40 -6.41 -2.13
CA ARG A 91 -22.09 -7.68 -1.89
C ARG A 91 -21.14 -8.77 -1.35
N GLN A 92 -19.91 -8.83 -1.83
CA GLN A 92 -18.91 -9.79 -1.35
C GLN A 92 -18.38 -9.41 0.04
N LEU A 93 -18.09 -8.11 0.25
CA LEU A 93 -17.65 -7.60 1.56
C LEU A 93 -18.69 -7.87 2.66
N ARG A 94 -19.99 -7.78 2.33
CA ARG A 94 -21.09 -8.06 3.28
C ARG A 94 -21.40 -9.56 3.45
N SER A 95 -20.77 -10.45 2.69
CA SER A 95 -21.08 -11.89 2.70
C SER A 95 -19.99 -12.72 3.37
N PHE A 96 -19.44 -12.29 4.51
CA PHE A 96 -18.46 -13.09 5.24
C PHE A 96 -19.10 -14.38 5.76
N ARG A 97 -18.48 -15.52 5.43
CA ARG A 97 -18.94 -16.86 5.84
C ARG A 97 -17.88 -17.62 6.64
N GLY A 98 -16.95 -16.90 7.29
CA GLY A 98 -15.79 -17.53 7.95
C GLY A 98 -14.74 -18.09 6.98
N MET A 99 -14.85 -17.79 5.68
CA MET A 99 -13.88 -18.21 4.65
C MET A 99 -12.85 -17.11 4.41
N ASP A 100 -11.61 -17.52 4.11
CA ASP A 100 -10.58 -16.59 3.67
C ASP A 100 -10.83 -16.19 2.20
N LEU A 101 -11.24 -14.94 1.99
CA LEU A 101 -11.65 -14.40 0.68
C LEU A 101 -10.78 -13.22 0.23
N LEU A 102 -9.90 -12.72 1.10
CA LEU A 102 -8.95 -11.67 0.75
C LEU A 102 -7.87 -12.26 -0.17
N PRO A 103 -7.68 -11.77 -1.41
CA PRO A 103 -6.56 -12.19 -2.26
C PRO A 103 -5.22 -11.94 -1.58
N ASN A 104 -4.21 -12.73 -1.90
CA ASN A 104 -2.87 -12.50 -1.37
C ASN A 104 -2.28 -11.22 -1.96
N SER A 105 -1.64 -10.42 -1.12
CA SER A 105 -0.77 -9.34 -1.56
C SER A 105 0.52 -9.31 -0.75
N ARG A 106 1.49 -8.53 -1.23
CA ARG A 106 2.81 -8.34 -0.63
C ARG A 106 3.30 -6.92 -0.80
N VAL A 107 4.33 -6.55 -0.04
CA VAL A 107 5.15 -5.40 -0.41
C VAL A 107 6.05 -5.80 -1.58
N GLY A 108 5.64 -5.42 -2.80
CA GLY A 108 6.45 -5.62 -4.00
C GLY A 108 7.51 -4.53 -4.11
N ARG A 109 8.76 -4.93 -4.40
CA ARG A 109 9.89 -4.04 -4.65
C ARG A 109 10.38 -4.22 -6.08
N PHE A 110 10.22 -3.16 -6.87
CA PHE A 110 10.81 -3.08 -8.20
C PHE A 110 12.25 -2.57 -8.11
N ARG A 111 13.11 -3.13 -8.96
CA ARG A 111 14.46 -2.61 -9.24
C ARG A 111 14.52 -2.26 -10.72
N ILE A 112 14.68 -0.98 -11.03
CA ILE A 112 14.63 -0.46 -12.40
C ILE A 112 16.02 0.09 -12.74
N PRO A 113 16.85 -0.65 -13.49
CA PRO A 113 18.19 -0.20 -13.83
C PRO A 113 18.18 1.04 -14.75
N LEU A 114 19.16 1.91 -14.57
CA LEU A 114 19.39 3.11 -15.38
C LEU A 114 20.59 2.97 -16.33
N ASP A 115 21.12 1.75 -16.48
CA ASP A 115 22.28 1.42 -17.32
C ASP A 115 21.95 1.11 -18.79
N GLY A 116 20.69 1.30 -19.20
CA GLY A 116 20.19 0.98 -20.54
C GLY A 116 19.61 -0.42 -20.69
N SER A 117 19.57 -1.22 -19.62
CA SER A 117 18.88 -2.50 -19.59
C SER A 117 17.39 -2.36 -19.93
N THR A 118 16.84 -3.39 -20.58
CA THR A 118 15.42 -3.43 -20.99
C THR A 118 14.53 -4.24 -20.05
N PHE A 119 15.11 -4.81 -18.99
CA PHE A 119 14.42 -5.63 -18.00
C PHE A 119 14.67 -5.09 -16.60
N GLY A 120 13.61 -5.03 -15.80
CA GLY A 120 13.65 -4.73 -14.37
C GLY A 120 13.13 -5.92 -13.57
N GLU A 121 13.34 -5.87 -12.27
CA GLU A 121 13.01 -6.96 -11.35
C GLU A 121 11.79 -6.60 -10.49
N LEU A 122 11.10 -7.63 -9.99
CA LEU A 122 10.06 -7.50 -8.97
C LEU A 122 10.20 -8.62 -7.96
N GLN A 123 10.43 -8.25 -6.70
CA GLN A 123 10.56 -9.18 -5.59
C GLN A 123 9.73 -8.73 -4.39
N SER A 124 9.61 -9.57 -3.37
CA SER A 124 9.02 -9.15 -2.09
C SER A 124 10.06 -8.35 -1.29
N ALA A 125 9.70 -7.20 -0.73
CA ALA A 125 10.60 -6.41 0.13
C ALA A 125 10.86 -7.07 1.49
N LEU A 126 9.90 -7.85 1.97
CA LEU A 126 9.94 -8.70 3.16
C LEU A 126 9.06 -9.94 2.94
N ASP A 127 9.16 -10.94 3.82
CA ASP A 127 8.33 -12.14 3.76
C ASP A 127 6.83 -11.76 3.87
N PRO A 128 5.97 -12.15 2.89
CA PRO A 128 4.54 -11.88 2.95
C PRO A 128 3.83 -12.40 4.20
N GLU A 129 4.38 -13.42 4.87
CA GLU A 129 3.83 -13.93 6.13
C GLU A 129 3.89 -12.90 7.27
N GLU A 130 4.86 -11.99 7.25
CA GLU A 130 5.03 -10.96 8.30
C GLU A 130 3.82 -10.01 8.38
N HIS A 131 3.15 -9.77 7.26
CA HIS A 131 1.92 -8.97 7.18
C HIS A 131 0.69 -9.83 6.80
N GLY A 132 0.73 -11.14 7.10
CA GLY A 132 -0.40 -12.05 6.91
C GLY A 132 -0.90 -12.19 5.47
N ARG A 133 0.00 -12.06 4.48
CA ARG A 133 -0.29 -12.10 3.04
C ARG A 133 -1.37 -11.11 2.61
N GLY A 134 -1.54 -10.01 3.33
CA GLY A 134 -2.41 -8.92 2.95
C GLY A 134 -1.78 -7.61 3.39
N ILE A 135 -1.57 -6.70 2.45
CA ILE A 135 -1.12 -5.34 2.70
C ILE A 135 -1.70 -4.42 1.64
N GLU A 136 -2.26 -3.29 2.09
CA GLU A 136 -2.71 -2.20 1.24
C GLU A 136 -2.75 -0.88 2.04
N MET A 137 -3.09 0.25 1.40
CA MET A 137 -3.22 1.57 2.03
C MET A 137 -1.96 1.96 2.82
N CYS A 138 -0.81 1.71 2.20
CA CYS A 138 0.46 1.98 2.85
C CYS A 138 0.77 3.48 2.89
N ASN A 139 1.30 3.90 4.03
CA ASN A 139 1.79 5.23 4.33
C ASN A 139 3.20 5.14 4.92
N ILE A 140 3.95 6.25 4.86
CA ILE A 140 5.34 6.34 5.32
C ILE A 140 5.56 7.67 6.05
N ASN A 141 6.71 7.80 6.72
CA ASN A 141 7.14 9.12 7.16
C ASN A 141 7.32 10.06 5.95
N ARG A 142 6.56 11.16 5.90
CA ARG A 142 6.57 12.13 4.79
C ARG A 142 7.96 12.70 4.50
N ALA A 143 8.86 12.78 5.49
CA ALA A 143 10.25 13.23 5.28
C ALA A 143 11.07 12.28 4.38
N ARG A 144 10.56 11.05 4.17
CA ARG A 144 11.16 9.99 3.36
C ARG A 144 10.54 9.80 1.97
N ILE A 145 9.52 10.59 1.60
CA ILE A 145 8.96 10.56 0.25
C ILE A 145 10.07 10.85 -0.76
N GLY A 146 10.24 9.97 -1.75
CA GLY A 146 11.29 10.11 -2.77
C GLY A 146 12.69 9.71 -2.31
N LYS A 147 12.85 9.20 -1.07
CA LYS A 147 14.14 8.91 -0.46
C LYS A 147 14.18 7.49 0.10
N LYS A 148 15.40 6.96 0.25
CA LYS A 148 15.64 5.70 0.94
C LYS A 148 15.05 5.76 2.35
N TYR A 149 14.35 4.69 2.72
CA TYR A 149 13.48 4.63 3.89
C TYR A 149 13.48 3.21 4.47
N ARG A 150 13.06 3.08 5.73
CA ARG A 150 13.06 1.82 6.48
C ARG A 150 11.66 1.35 6.84
N TYR A 151 10.74 2.27 7.14
CA TYR A 151 9.44 1.93 7.72
C TYR A 151 8.28 2.29 6.80
N ALA A 152 7.33 1.34 6.69
CA ALA A 152 6.03 1.55 6.09
C ALA A 152 4.92 1.09 7.04
N TYR A 153 3.75 1.71 6.95
CA TYR A 153 2.58 1.41 7.75
C TYR A 153 1.41 1.16 6.82
N GLY A 154 0.67 0.06 6.95
CA GLY A 154 -0.47 -0.22 6.06
C GLY A 154 -1.59 -0.98 6.76
N CYS A 155 -2.69 -1.16 6.03
CA CYS A 155 -3.76 -2.06 6.41
C CYS A 155 -3.34 -3.50 6.07
N GLY A 156 -3.11 -4.31 7.08
CA GLY A 156 -2.70 -5.71 6.94
C GLY A 156 -3.86 -6.69 7.05
N ALA A 157 -3.52 -7.98 7.17
CA ALA A 157 -4.50 -9.04 7.36
C ALA A 157 -4.13 -10.01 8.49
N ARG A 158 -5.10 -10.29 9.36
CA ARG A 158 -5.15 -11.49 10.19
C ARG A 158 -6.17 -12.43 9.57
N ARG A 159 -5.67 -13.50 8.95
CA ARG A 159 -6.46 -14.49 8.21
C ARG A 159 -6.99 -15.61 9.13
N PRO A 160 -8.12 -16.26 8.79
CA PRO A 160 -8.95 -16.05 7.60
C PRO A 160 -9.74 -14.74 7.66
N CYS A 161 -9.84 -14.02 6.53
CA CYS A 161 -10.58 -12.75 6.46
C CYS A 161 -11.10 -12.50 5.03
N ASN A 162 -12.07 -11.61 4.87
CA ASN A 162 -12.53 -11.13 3.56
C ASN A 162 -12.12 -9.68 3.26
N PHE A 163 -11.45 -9.02 4.20
CA PHE A 163 -11.02 -7.64 4.09
C PHE A 163 -9.85 -7.37 5.05
N PHE A 164 -9.08 -6.31 4.79
CA PHE A 164 -7.98 -5.89 5.66
C PHE A 164 -8.52 -5.51 7.05
N ASN A 165 -7.94 -6.09 8.11
CA ASN A 165 -8.45 -6.03 9.48
C ASN A 165 -7.35 -5.79 10.53
N THR A 166 -6.12 -5.51 10.10
CA THR A 166 -5.02 -5.08 10.99
C THR A 166 -4.46 -3.74 10.54
N LEU A 167 -3.84 -3.03 11.47
CA LEU A 167 -2.81 -2.05 11.14
C LEU A 167 -1.47 -2.76 11.25
N THR A 168 -0.55 -2.50 10.34
CA THR A 168 0.74 -3.20 10.30
C THR A 168 1.87 -2.21 10.04
N LYS A 169 2.84 -2.17 10.95
CA LYS A 169 4.15 -1.53 10.75
C LYS A 169 5.12 -2.55 10.17
N MET A 170 5.86 -2.17 9.14
CA MET A 170 6.86 -3.00 8.48
C MET A 170 8.22 -2.32 8.56
N ASP A 171 9.21 -3.03 9.07
CA ASP A 171 10.63 -2.69 8.98
C ASP A 171 11.22 -3.41 7.75
N LEU A 172 11.45 -2.67 6.67
CA LEU A 172 11.90 -3.19 5.38
C LEU A 172 13.40 -3.51 5.36
N VAL A 173 14.15 -3.14 6.40
CA VAL A 173 15.58 -3.45 6.55
C VAL A 173 15.75 -4.72 7.37
N LEU A 174 15.07 -4.82 8.52
CA LEU A 174 15.08 -6.04 9.34
C LEU A 174 14.13 -7.12 8.80
N GLN A 175 13.28 -6.77 7.84
CA GLN A 175 12.27 -7.65 7.23
C GLN A 175 11.33 -8.25 8.30
N LYS A 176 10.86 -7.39 9.20
CA LYS A 176 9.96 -7.75 10.31
C LYS A 176 8.76 -6.83 10.35
N ALA A 177 7.62 -7.36 10.83
CA ALA A 177 6.42 -6.56 11.01
C ALA A 177 5.82 -6.69 12.42
N MET A 178 5.07 -5.66 12.80
CA MET A 178 4.25 -5.62 14.01
C MET A 178 2.84 -5.20 13.63
N SER A 179 1.83 -5.87 14.19
CA SER A 179 0.44 -5.63 13.85
C SER A 179 -0.40 -5.30 15.07
N TRP A 180 -1.27 -4.30 14.93
CA TRP A 180 -2.37 -4.02 15.85
C TRP A 180 -3.64 -4.67 15.26
N TYR A 181 -4.41 -5.32 16.13
CA TYR A 181 -5.63 -6.05 15.79
C TYR A 181 -6.62 -5.95 16.94
N GLU A 182 -7.89 -5.73 16.60
CA GLU A 182 -9.02 -5.85 17.51
C GLU A 182 -10.10 -6.67 16.81
N GLU A 183 -10.72 -7.61 17.54
CA GLU A 183 -11.73 -8.50 16.98
C GLU A 183 -12.92 -7.70 16.44
N GLY A 184 -13.39 -8.06 15.24
CA GLY A 184 -14.51 -7.39 14.57
C GLY A 184 -14.24 -5.95 14.10
N ALA A 185 -13.05 -5.41 14.36
CA ALA A 185 -12.66 -4.06 13.98
C ALA A 185 -12.10 -4.00 12.55
N VAL A 186 -12.43 -2.93 11.82
CA VAL A 186 -11.92 -2.66 10.47
C VAL A 186 -11.23 -1.29 10.45
N PRO A 187 -9.88 -1.25 10.45
CA PRO A 187 -9.14 0.00 10.42
C PRO A 187 -9.01 0.57 8.99
N SER A 188 -9.06 1.90 8.86
CA SER A 188 -8.72 2.63 7.65
C SER A 188 -7.21 2.82 7.49
N GLU A 189 -6.80 3.52 6.41
CA GLU A 189 -5.39 3.89 6.17
C GLU A 189 -4.71 4.42 7.46
N PRO A 190 -3.56 3.85 7.86
CA PRO A 190 -2.74 4.40 8.95
C PRO A 190 -1.97 5.65 8.50
N PHE A 191 -2.08 6.73 9.26
CA PHE A 191 -1.36 7.98 9.01
C PHE A 191 -0.24 8.16 10.02
N PHE A 192 1.01 8.19 9.54
CA PHE A 192 2.16 8.54 10.37
C PHE A 192 2.25 10.06 10.58
N VAL A 193 2.48 10.46 11.83
CA VAL A 193 2.75 11.84 12.23
C VAL A 193 4.02 11.87 13.07
N ALA A 194 5.06 12.50 12.53
CA ALA A 194 6.34 12.65 13.21
C ALA A 194 6.18 13.48 14.50
N ARG A 195 6.92 13.10 15.54
CA ARG A 195 7.12 13.98 16.70
C ARG A 195 7.87 15.24 16.24
N PRO A 196 7.48 16.45 16.70
CA PRO A 196 8.27 17.65 16.42
C PRO A 196 9.72 17.47 16.90
N GLY A 197 10.69 17.66 15.99
CA GLY A 197 12.12 17.48 16.29
C GLY A 197 12.62 16.03 16.24
N ALA A 198 11.81 15.06 15.79
CA ALA A 198 12.22 13.67 15.62
C ALA A 198 13.46 13.54 14.70
N SER A 199 14.44 12.74 15.15
CA SER A 199 15.58 12.31 14.33
C SER A 199 15.34 10.94 13.68
N ASP A 200 14.67 10.05 14.41
CA ASP A 200 14.41 8.69 13.96
C ASP A 200 13.20 8.65 13.02
N GLU A 201 13.25 7.75 12.05
CA GLU A 201 12.24 7.69 10.99
C GLU A 201 10.84 7.33 11.52
N ASP A 202 10.77 6.53 12.58
CA ASP A 202 9.56 6.07 13.24
C ASP A 202 9.31 6.73 14.61
N ASP A 203 9.98 7.84 14.94
CA ASP A 203 9.66 8.63 16.15
C ASP A 203 8.45 9.52 15.90
N GLY A 204 7.30 9.04 16.35
CA GLY A 204 6.02 9.70 16.15
C GLY A 204 4.85 8.83 16.58
N ALA A 205 3.69 9.12 15.98
CA ALA A 205 2.47 8.35 16.19
C ALA A 205 1.88 7.90 14.86
N VAL A 206 1.16 6.78 14.88
CA VAL A 206 0.33 6.31 13.76
C VAL A 206 -1.13 6.38 14.19
N MET A 207 -1.96 7.00 13.36
CA MET A 207 -3.39 7.15 13.64
C MET A 207 -4.21 6.45 12.57
N SER A 208 -5.31 5.81 12.96
CA SER A 208 -6.28 5.24 12.02
C SER A 208 -7.68 5.36 12.58
N ILE A 209 -8.64 5.58 11.69
CA ILE A 209 -10.07 5.52 12.00
C ILE A 209 -10.51 4.07 11.87
N VAL A 210 -11.25 3.58 12.85
CA VAL A 210 -11.66 2.19 12.95
C VAL A 210 -13.18 2.13 13.02
N SER A 211 -13.77 1.32 12.14
CA SER A 211 -15.16 0.88 12.26
C SER A 211 -15.21 -0.31 13.23
N ALA A 212 -15.96 -0.18 14.31
CA ALA A 212 -16.08 -1.21 15.35
C ALA A 212 -17.19 -2.21 15.02
N GLU A 213 -17.14 -3.39 15.65
CA GLU A 213 -18.11 -4.47 15.46
C GLU A 213 -19.55 -4.05 15.86
N ASP A 214 -19.68 -3.22 16.89
CA ASP A 214 -20.96 -2.70 17.39
C ASP A 214 -21.59 -1.61 16.50
N GLY A 215 -20.97 -1.32 15.35
CA GLY A 215 -21.37 -0.25 14.43
C GLY A 215 -20.89 1.13 14.85
N GLY A 216 -20.15 1.25 15.96
CA GLY A 216 -19.48 2.46 16.39
C GLY A 216 -18.23 2.78 15.57
N GLY A 217 -17.61 3.91 15.88
CA GLY A 217 -16.35 4.33 15.28
C GLY A 217 -15.42 4.96 16.31
N TYR A 218 -14.12 4.77 16.14
CA TYR A 218 -13.12 5.44 16.96
C TYR A 218 -11.85 5.72 16.14
N MET A 219 -11.02 6.64 16.61
CA MET A 219 -9.64 6.78 16.17
C MET A 219 -8.72 6.08 17.17
N VAL A 220 -7.88 5.18 16.69
CA VAL A 220 -6.77 4.63 17.48
C VAL A 220 -5.50 5.42 17.21
N VAL A 221 -4.70 5.63 18.24
CA VAL A 221 -3.37 6.24 18.14
C VAL A 221 -2.36 5.25 18.69
N LEU A 222 -1.40 4.88 17.85
CA LEU A 222 -0.31 3.95 18.17
C LEU A 222 1.00 4.74 18.28
N ASP A 223 1.83 4.38 19.25
CA ASP A 223 3.24 4.79 19.26
C ASP A 223 3.94 4.18 18.04
N ALA A 224 4.53 5.01 17.17
CA ALA A 224 5.03 4.54 15.88
C ALA A 224 6.27 3.65 16.00
N THR A 225 7.00 3.69 17.12
CA THR A 225 8.19 2.88 17.38
C THR A 225 7.81 1.48 17.87
N THR A 226 7.05 1.41 18.96
CA THR A 226 6.63 0.17 19.64
C THR A 226 5.37 -0.46 19.03
N PHE A 227 4.62 0.32 18.25
CA PHE A 227 3.35 -0.04 17.64
C PHE A 227 2.25 -0.44 18.63
N LYS A 228 2.37 0.03 19.89
CA LYS A 228 1.38 -0.16 20.94
C LYS A 228 0.37 0.99 20.96
N GLU A 229 -0.87 0.69 21.30
CA GLU A 229 -1.91 1.70 21.49
C GLU A 229 -1.57 2.62 22.67
N ILE A 230 -1.58 3.93 22.42
CA ILE A 230 -1.30 4.97 23.42
C ILE A 230 -2.52 5.87 23.69
N ALA A 231 -3.48 5.92 22.77
CA ALA A 231 -4.75 6.61 22.97
C ALA A 231 -5.84 6.07 22.05
N ARG A 232 -7.09 6.32 22.46
CA ARG A 232 -8.30 6.03 21.67
C ARG A 232 -9.30 7.16 21.83
N VAL A 233 -9.85 7.64 20.71
CA VAL A 233 -10.87 8.69 20.67
C VAL A 233 -12.15 8.11 20.10
N LYS A 234 -13.17 7.91 20.94
CA LYS A 234 -14.47 7.39 20.50
C LYS A 234 -15.27 8.48 19.79
N PHE A 235 -15.91 8.13 18.68
CA PHE A 235 -16.84 9.02 18.00
C PHE A 235 -18.26 8.81 18.53
N PRO A 236 -19.11 9.86 18.49
CA PRO A 236 -20.52 9.74 18.88
C PRO A 236 -21.39 9.04 17.82
N TYR A 237 -20.79 8.59 16.71
CA TYR A 237 -21.45 7.93 15.60
C TYR A 237 -20.53 6.88 14.96
N GLY A 238 -21.13 5.92 14.25
CA GLY A 238 -20.41 5.02 13.37
C GLY A 238 -19.86 5.75 12.15
N LEU A 239 -18.65 5.37 11.72
CA LEU A 239 -18.07 5.83 10.47
C LEU A 239 -18.02 4.67 9.47
N PRO A 240 -18.52 4.86 8.23
CA PRO A 240 -18.29 3.89 7.18
C PRO A 240 -16.80 3.83 6.84
N TYR A 241 -16.35 2.69 6.33
CA TYR A 241 -14.97 2.53 5.87
C TYR A 241 -14.62 3.60 4.82
N GLY A 242 -13.55 4.35 5.08
CA GLY A 242 -13.00 5.37 4.20
C GLY A 242 -11.72 4.91 3.51
N PHE A 243 -11.30 5.64 2.49
CA PHE A 243 -10.07 5.33 1.73
C PHE A 243 -8.87 6.14 2.23
N HIS A 244 -8.83 7.43 1.87
CA HIS A 244 -7.66 8.27 2.06
C HIS A 244 -7.91 9.50 2.92
N GLY A 245 -6.84 10.00 3.52
CA GLY A 245 -6.83 11.20 4.34
C GLY A 245 -5.46 11.88 4.31
N CYS A 246 -5.33 12.97 5.05
CA CYS A 246 -4.04 13.61 5.26
C CYS A 246 -3.98 14.31 6.62
N TRP A 247 -2.79 14.35 7.21
CA TRP A 247 -2.52 15.17 8.38
C TRP A 247 -2.12 16.58 7.94
N ILE A 248 -2.82 17.58 8.47
CA ILE A 248 -2.50 18.99 8.29
C ILE A 248 -2.10 19.54 9.66
N PRO A 249 -0.81 19.83 9.88
CA PRO A 249 -0.37 20.47 11.12
C PRO A 249 -1.09 21.80 11.31
N ALA A 250 -1.45 22.11 12.57
CA ALA A 250 -1.90 23.46 12.90
C ALA A 250 -0.82 24.47 12.50
N LYS A 251 -1.21 25.63 11.96
CA LYS A 251 -0.27 26.73 11.81
C LYS A 251 0.19 27.11 13.21
N ASN A 252 1.49 27.02 13.48
CA ASN A 252 2.08 27.67 14.65
C ASN A 252 1.69 29.15 14.54
N SER A 253 0.88 29.63 15.50
CA SER A 253 0.56 31.05 15.65
C SER A 253 1.71 31.75 16.33
#